data_AF-A0A7S2T9H9-F1
#
_entry.id   AF-A0A7S2T9H9-F1
#
_cell.length_a   1.000
_cell.length_b   1.000
_cell.length_c   1.000
_cell.angle_alpha   90.00
_cell.angle_beta   90.00
_cell.angle_gamma   90.00
#
_symmetry.space_group_name_H-M   'P 1'
#
loop_
_entity.id
_entity.type
_entity.pdbx_description
1 polymer ?
#
loop_
_entity_poly.entity_id
_entity_poly.type
_entity_poly.pdbx_seq_one_letter_code
_entity_poly.pdbx_strand_id
1 'polypeptide(L)'
;PDDVIDYAAKHLDFVVKVERVVASFWERGRSNRMSLPAMTRDQRKVVHVVCNLNKVVSQAYGSEPNRCVNLIMNPAGSEAPRDSLSAIARARLGGVDLDGLVEELKWEIKLMDVEPEVNLRQVLVYQMHLDTELRVEELKEKHPKNLKSAIVRFSSEERYQEARAQLGGGMRGKFVVDPYASSTKVVRV
;
A
#
# COMPACT_ATOMS: atom_id res chain seq x y z
N PRO A 1 5.66 -1.00 18.25
CA PRO A 1 5.34 -0.76 19.68
C PRO A 1 3.84 -0.50 19.84
N ASP A 2 3.18 -1.19 20.76
CA ASP A 2 1.72 -1.12 20.92
C ASP A 2 1.24 0.28 21.30
N ASP A 3 2.02 1.01 22.10
CA ASP A 3 1.76 2.41 22.47
C ASP A 3 1.69 3.35 21.24
N VAL A 4 2.52 3.08 20.23
CA VAL A 4 2.53 3.84 18.97
C VAL A 4 1.33 3.47 18.09
N ILE A 5 0.93 2.21 18.07
CA ILE A 5 -0.23 1.75 17.29
C ILE A 5 -1.52 2.32 17.89
N ASP A 6 -1.65 2.31 19.22
CA ASP A 6 -2.80 2.89 19.92
C ASP A 6 -2.91 4.41 19.70
N TYR A 7 -1.77 5.12 19.71
CA TYR A 7 -1.73 6.54 19.36
C TYR A 7 -2.09 6.76 17.89
N ALA A 8 -1.52 5.97 16.98
CA ALA A 8 -1.75 6.05 15.55
C ALA A 8 -3.23 5.79 15.20
N ALA A 9 -3.87 4.86 15.88
CA ALA A 9 -5.30 4.58 15.79
C ALA A 9 -6.13 5.81 16.14
N LYS A 10 -5.87 6.45 17.29
CA LYS A 10 -6.60 7.65 17.73
C LYS A 10 -6.34 8.88 16.85
N HIS A 11 -5.21 8.91 16.15
CA HIS A 11 -4.75 10.07 15.39
C HIS A 11 -4.39 9.74 13.94
N LEU A 12 -5.27 8.99 13.24
CA LEU A 12 -5.04 8.53 11.87
C LEU A 12 -4.69 9.64 10.87
N ASP A 13 -5.35 10.80 10.96
CA ASP A 13 -5.09 11.93 10.06
C ASP A 13 -3.65 12.44 10.17
N PHE A 14 -3.09 12.41 11.38
CA PHE A 14 -1.69 12.78 11.60
C PHE A 14 -0.76 11.75 10.96
N VAL A 15 -1.01 10.45 11.15
CA VAL A 15 -0.19 9.36 10.59
C VAL A 15 -0.18 9.43 9.06
N VAL A 16 -1.34 9.58 8.43
CA VAL A 16 -1.46 9.69 6.96
C VAL A 16 -0.70 10.91 6.43
N LYS A 17 -0.75 12.05 7.14
CA LYS A 17 0.04 13.24 6.77
C LYS A 17 1.54 12.95 6.84
N VAL A 18 2.01 12.30 7.90
CA VAL A 18 3.42 11.94 8.07
C VAL A 18 3.88 10.97 6.97
N GLU A 19 3.09 9.94 6.67
CA GLU A 19 3.39 8.98 5.60
C GLU A 19 3.55 9.68 4.24
N ARG A 20 2.64 10.59 3.90
CA ARG A 20 2.73 11.38 2.66
C ARG A 20 3.98 12.25 2.61
N VAL A 21 4.36 12.87 3.74
CA VAL A 21 5.57 13.68 3.83
C VAL A 21 6.82 12.83 3.64
N VAL A 22 6.89 11.66 4.28
CA VAL A 22 8.01 10.72 4.16
C VAL A 22 8.12 10.18 2.72
N ALA A 23 7.00 9.82 2.10
CA ALA A 23 6.97 9.38 0.71
C ALA A 23 7.43 10.49 -0.25
N SER A 24 6.92 11.71 -0.10
CA SER A 24 7.34 12.85 -0.92
C SER A 24 8.81 13.21 -0.71
N PHE A 25 9.33 13.07 0.52
CA PHE A 25 10.75 13.25 0.79
C PHE A 25 11.61 12.22 0.04
N TRP A 26 11.17 10.96 -0.01
CA TRP A 26 11.84 9.90 -0.76
C TRP A 26 11.84 10.18 -2.27
N GLU A 27 10.68 10.49 -2.86
CA GLU A 27 10.55 10.74 -4.29
C GLU A 27 11.38 11.95 -4.78
N ARG A 28 11.55 12.96 -3.93
CA ARG A 28 12.23 14.20 -4.32
C ARG A 28 13.73 14.01 -4.55
N GLY A 29 14.38 13.01 -3.93
CA GLY A 29 15.77 12.55 -4.19
C GLY A 29 16.92 13.58 -4.18
N ARG A 30 16.63 14.88 -4.07
CA ARG A 30 17.56 16.00 -4.25
C ARG A 30 17.98 16.63 -2.92
N SER A 31 17.23 16.39 -1.86
CA SER A 31 17.50 16.95 -0.54
C SER A 31 17.90 15.83 0.41
N ASN A 32 19.15 15.87 0.89
CA ASN A 32 19.67 14.86 1.82
C ASN A 32 19.01 14.92 3.21
N ARG A 33 18.35 16.04 3.54
CA ARG A 33 17.75 16.28 4.86
C ARG A 33 16.49 17.14 4.75
N MET A 34 15.48 16.83 5.56
CA MET A 34 14.26 17.63 5.73
C MET A 34 13.94 17.75 7.21
N SER A 35 13.68 18.96 7.69
CA SER A 35 13.25 19.19 9.07
C SER A 35 11.74 19.25 9.16
N LEU A 36 11.16 18.49 10.10
CA LEU A 36 9.74 18.56 10.42
C LEU A 36 9.50 19.58 11.54
N PRO A 37 8.27 20.12 11.67
CA PRO A 37 7.92 21.01 12.77
C PRO A 37 8.17 20.39 14.15
N ALA A 38 8.33 21.24 15.17
CA ALA A 38 8.34 20.80 16.56
C ALA A 38 7.03 20.06 16.88
N MET A 39 7.14 18.95 17.61
CA MET A 39 6.02 18.05 17.86
C MET A 39 6.22 17.34 19.20
N THR A 40 5.14 16.84 19.79
CA THR A 40 5.15 16.17 21.10
C THR A 40 5.95 14.87 21.09
N ARG A 41 6.32 14.35 22.26
CA ARG A 41 7.05 13.08 22.40
C ARG A 41 6.39 11.93 21.63
N ASP A 42 5.08 11.77 21.74
CA ASP A 42 4.35 10.68 21.10
C ASP A 42 4.28 10.85 19.58
N GLN A 43 4.06 12.08 19.10
CA GLN A 43 4.15 12.39 17.66
C GLN A 43 5.53 12.05 17.09
N ARG A 44 6.62 12.36 17.82
CA ARG A 44 7.98 11.98 17.37
C ARG A 44 8.16 10.48 17.30
N LYS A 45 7.63 9.72 18.27
CA LYS A 45 7.68 8.24 18.23
C LYS A 45 6.99 7.72 16.97
N VAL A 46 5.80 8.23 16.64
CA VAL A 46 5.07 7.86 15.41
C VAL A 46 5.92 8.16 14.18
N VAL A 47 6.50 9.36 14.08
CA VAL A 47 7.36 9.73 12.95
C VAL A 47 8.53 8.76 12.82
N HIS A 48 9.22 8.43 13.91
CA HIS A 48 10.33 7.48 13.90
C HIS A 48 9.90 6.08 13.42
N VAL A 49 8.72 5.60 13.85
CA VAL A 49 8.18 4.31 13.39
C VAL A 49 7.85 4.36 11.89
N VAL A 50 7.17 5.40 11.42
CA VAL A 50 6.89 5.58 9.98
C VAL A 50 8.18 5.63 9.18
N CYS A 51 9.20 6.37 9.65
CA CYS A 51 10.48 6.44 8.97
C CYS A 51 11.18 5.07 8.91
N ASN A 52 11.16 4.31 10.01
CA ASN A 52 11.75 2.97 10.06
C ASN A 52 11.07 1.99 9.10
N LEU A 53 9.73 2.00 9.04
CA LEU A 53 8.94 1.21 8.09
C LEU A 53 9.29 1.54 6.63
N ASN A 54 9.52 2.82 6.35
CA ASN A 54 9.84 3.30 5.01
C ASN A 54 11.35 3.41 4.74
N LYS A 55 12.19 2.80 5.60
CA LYS A 55 13.66 2.81 5.51
C LYS A 55 14.27 4.22 5.36
N VAL A 56 13.60 5.24 5.87
CA VAL A 56 14.10 6.62 5.95
C VAL A 56 14.79 6.80 7.30
N VAL A 57 15.99 7.38 7.30
CA VAL A 57 16.69 7.68 8.55
C VAL A 57 16.02 8.87 9.20
N SER A 58 15.79 8.79 10.52
CA SER A 58 15.18 9.87 11.28
C SER A 58 15.95 10.12 12.57
N GLN A 59 16.11 11.39 12.92
CA GLN A 59 16.82 11.79 14.13
C GLN A 59 16.14 12.99 14.77
N ALA A 60 15.92 12.92 16.09
CA ALA A 60 15.29 14.00 16.84
C ALA A 60 16.33 15.02 17.34
N TYR A 61 16.02 16.31 17.21
CA TYR A 61 16.91 17.43 17.54
C TYR A 61 16.21 18.48 18.42
N GLY A 62 16.98 19.16 19.27
CA GLY A 62 16.49 20.20 20.17
C GLY A 62 16.05 19.69 21.55
N SER A 63 15.65 20.62 22.40
CA SER A 63 15.10 20.37 23.74
C SER A 63 13.58 20.54 23.76
N GLU A 64 12.92 19.89 24.71
CA GLU A 64 11.47 20.07 24.91
C GLU A 64 11.16 21.52 25.33
N PRO A 65 10.04 22.11 24.89
CA PRO A 65 8.97 21.53 24.05
C PRO A 65 9.21 21.66 22.53
N ASN A 66 10.32 22.29 22.11
CA ASN A 66 10.58 22.65 20.72
C ASN A 66 11.33 21.55 19.94
N ARG A 67 11.31 20.32 20.44
CA ARG A 67 12.07 19.22 19.86
C ARG A 67 11.42 18.74 18.56
N CYS A 68 12.21 18.70 17.49
CA CYS A 68 11.78 18.35 16.15
C CYS A 68 12.41 17.04 15.66
N VAL A 69 11.96 16.54 14.51
CA VAL A 69 12.53 15.35 13.85
C VAL A 69 13.05 15.75 12.47
N ASN A 70 14.28 15.35 12.17
CA ASN A 70 14.85 15.47 10.84
C ASN A 70 14.77 14.13 10.13
N LEU A 71 14.27 14.16 8.91
CA LEU A 71 14.35 13.08 7.94
C LEU A 71 15.67 13.21 7.20
N ILE A 72 16.38 12.10 7.02
CA ILE A 72 17.68 12.02 6.39
C ILE A 72 17.62 10.91 5.35
N MET A 73 18.00 11.21 4.12
CA MET A 73 18.14 10.19 3.09
C MET A 73 19.40 9.37 3.36
N ASN A 74 19.28 8.05 3.34
CA ASN A 74 20.42 7.15 3.35
C ASN A 74 20.63 6.55 1.95
N PRO A 75 21.67 6.97 1.20
CA PRO A 75 21.94 6.48 -0.14
C PRO A 75 22.15 4.96 -0.23
N ALA A 76 22.55 4.33 0.87
CA ALA A 76 22.86 2.90 0.93
C ALA A 76 21.72 2.01 1.46
N GLY A 77 20.58 2.59 1.88
CA GLY A 77 19.54 1.80 2.56
C GLY A 77 18.12 2.34 2.54
N SER A 78 17.86 3.51 1.94
CA SER A 78 16.49 4.02 1.82
C SER A 78 15.74 3.38 0.66
N GLU A 79 14.82 2.47 0.98
CA GLU A 79 13.91 1.82 0.03
C GLU A 79 12.62 2.64 -0.16
N ALA A 80 11.90 2.33 -1.24
CA ALA A 80 10.58 2.89 -1.47
C ALA A 80 9.63 2.53 -0.31
N PRO A 81 8.72 3.45 0.08
CA PRO A 81 7.66 3.17 1.03
C PRO A 81 6.86 1.90 0.70
N ARG A 82 6.94 0.88 1.55
CA ARG A 82 6.20 -0.38 1.38
C ARG A 82 5.10 -0.57 2.42
N ASP A 83 5.40 -0.19 3.66
CA ASP A 83 4.53 -0.44 4.80
C ASP A 83 3.82 0.85 5.26
N SER A 84 2.57 0.72 5.65
CA SER A 84 1.75 1.84 6.12
C SER A 84 1.30 1.60 7.57
N LEU A 85 1.78 2.47 8.46
CA LEU A 85 1.31 2.52 9.84
C LEU A 85 -0.17 2.90 9.91
N SER A 86 -0.68 3.73 8.99
CA SER A 86 -2.10 4.07 8.95
C SER A 86 -2.98 2.87 8.58
N ALA A 87 -2.51 1.96 7.72
CA ALA A 87 -3.18 0.70 7.44
C ALA A 87 -3.21 -0.22 8.67
N ILE A 88 -2.07 -0.38 9.35
CA ILE A 88 -1.94 -1.18 10.58
C ILE A 88 -2.86 -0.64 11.68
N ALA A 89 -2.87 0.68 11.87
CA ALA A 89 -3.69 1.34 12.89
C ALA A 89 -5.19 1.26 12.60
N ARG A 90 -5.61 1.34 11.33
CA ARG A 90 -7.02 1.14 10.93
C ARG A 90 -7.50 -0.28 11.20
N ALA A 91 -6.69 -1.28 10.88
CA ALA A 91 -7.02 -2.67 11.16
C ALA A 91 -7.26 -2.90 12.66
N ARG A 92 -6.41 -2.31 13.51
CA ARG A 92 -6.57 -2.36 14.98
C ARG A 92 -7.87 -1.71 15.47
N LEU A 93 -8.26 -0.57 14.92
CA LEU A 93 -9.53 0.11 15.26
C LEU A 93 -10.78 -0.66 14.82
N GLY A 94 -10.68 -1.40 13.73
CA GLY A 94 -11.80 -2.20 13.21
C GLY A 94 -12.09 -3.45 14.04
N GLY A 95 -11.28 -3.76 15.07
CA GLY A 95 -11.35 -5.05 15.77
C GLY A 95 -11.03 -6.23 14.85
N VAL A 96 -10.42 -5.97 13.69
CA VAL A 96 -10.09 -6.98 12.69
C VAL A 96 -8.75 -7.58 13.05
N ASP A 97 -8.74 -8.91 13.16
CA ASP A 97 -7.52 -9.67 13.37
C ASP A 97 -6.58 -9.45 12.18
N LEU A 98 -5.41 -8.87 12.45
CA LEU A 98 -4.45 -8.44 11.43
C LEU A 98 -3.96 -9.61 10.57
N ASP A 99 -3.94 -10.81 11.13
CA ASP A 99 -3.52 -12.03 10.45
C ASP A 99 -4.53 -12.46 9.37
N GLY A 100 -5.83 -12.20 9.58
CA GLY A 100 -6.89 -12.54 8.60
C GLY A 100 -6.94 -11.60 7.38
N LEU A 101 -6.61 -10.32 7.57
CA LEU A 101 -6.63 -9.34 6.48
C LEU A 101 -5.44 -9.50 5.53
N VAL A 102 -4.30 -10.01 6.03
CA VAL A 102 -3.12 -10.33 5.21
C VAL A 102 -3.38 -11.57 4.34
N GLU A 103 -4.26 -12.48 4.75
CA GLU A 103 -4.67 -13.61 3.92
C GLU A 103 -5.62 -13.20 2.77
N GLU A 104 -6.59 -12.31 3.02
CA GLU A 104 -7.51 -11.85 1.95
C GLU A 104 -6.82 -11.04 0.83
N LEU A 105 -5.67 -10.41 1.11
CA LEU A 105 -4.92 -9.59 0.16
C LEU A 105 -3.81 -10.35 -0.60
N LYS A 106 -3.57 -11.65 -0.29
CA LYS A 106 -2.44 -12.40 -0.86
C LYS A 106 -2.64 -12.80 -2.33
N TRP A 107 -3.87 -12.96 -2.77
CA TRP A 107 -4.20 -13.58 -4.06
C TRP A 107 -4.96 -12.61 -4.96
N GLU A 108 -4.30 -11.51 -5.31
CA GLU A 108 -4.90 -10.45 -6.13
C GLU A 108 -4.11 -10.21 -7.42
N ILE A 109 -4.82 -9.93 -8.50
CA ILE A 109 -4.27 -9.45 -9.77
C ILE A 109 -4.92 -8.12 -10.12
N LYS A 110 -4.11 -7.08 -10.36
CA LYS A 110 -4.59 -5.81 -10.90
C LYS A 110 -4.65 -5.88 -12.42
N LEU A 111 -5.81 -5.53 -12.97
CA LEU A 111 -6.07 -5.34 -14.38
C LEU A 111 -6.09 -3.84 -14.70
N MET A 112 -5.42 -3.47 -15.78
CA MET A 112 -5.37 -2.13 -16.36
C MET A 112 -5.95 -2.14 -17.77
N ASP A 113 -6.22 -0.95 -18.30
CA ASP A 113 -6.73 -0.76 -19.66
C ASP A 113 -7.96 -1.63 -19.97
N VAL A 114 -8.83 -1.82 -18.97
CA VAL A 114 -10.05 -2.61 -19.10
C VAL A 114 -11.04 -1.87 -19.99
N GLU A 115 -11.49 -2.54 -21.04
CA GLU A 115 -12.49 -2.03 -21.96
C GLU A 115 -13.82 -1.76 -21.22
N PRO A 116 -14.46 -0.58 -21.38
CA PRO A 116 -15.56 -0.14 -20.52
C PRO A 116 -16.80 -1.05 -20.54
N GLU A 117 -17.06 -1.70 -21.68
CA GLU A 117 -18.23 -2.55 -21.92
C GLU A 117 -17.99 -4.02 -21.56
N VAL A 118 -16.76 -4.39 -21.19
CA VAL A 118 -16.42 -5.77 -20.87
C VAL A 118 -16.90 -6.14 -19.47
N ASN A 119 -17.73 -7.19 -19.39
CA ASN A 119 -18.03 -7.86 -18.12
C ASN A 119 -16.85 -8.76 -17.73
N LEU A 120 -15.95 -8.21 -16.91
CA LEU A 120 -14.73 -8.91 -16.47
C LEU A 120 -15.02 -10.26 -15.81
N ARG A 121 -16.02 -10.33 -14.92
CA ARG A 121 -16.38 -11.60 -14.26
C ARG A 121 -16.79 -12.64 -15.31
N GLN A 122 -17.59 -12.24 -16.29
CA GLN A 122 -18.04 -13.17 -17.32
C GLN A 122 -16.87 -13.72 -18.16
N VAL A 123 -15.93 -12.85 -18.54
CA VAL A 123 -14.74 -13.25 -19.30
C VAL A 123 -13.84 -14.17 -18.46
N LEU A 124 -13.51 -13.76 -17.24
CA LEU A 124 -12.57 -14.49 -16.38
C LEU A 124 -13.13 -15.85 -15.94
N VAL A 125 -14.40 -15.90 -15.53
CA VAL A 125 -15.01 -17.16 -15.04
C VAL A 125 -15.44 -18.07 -16.19
N TYR A 126 -16.18 -17.57 -17.19
CA TYR A 126 -16.81 -18.45 -18.18
C TYR A 126 -16.01 -18.62 -19.47
N GLN A 127 -15.22 -17.63 -19.89
CA GLN A 127 -14.40 -17.78 -21.10
C GLN A 127 -13.03 -18.37 -20.75
N MET A 128 -12.42 -17.87 -19.67
CA MET A 128 -11.07 -18.30 -19.26
C MET A 128 -11.09 -19.48 -18.28
N HIS A 129 -12.26 -19.89 -17.77
CA HIS A 129 -12.41 -21.01 -16.84
C HIS A 129 -11.51 -20.89 -15.60
N LEU A 130 -11.37 -19.65 -15.11
CA LEU A 130 -10.65 -19.38 -13.87
C LEU A 130 -11.53 -19.76 -12.66
N ASP A 131 -11.22 -19.18 -11.52
CA ASP A 131 -11.93 -19.38 -10.26
C ASP A 131 -13.39 -18.91 -10.31
N THR A 132 -14.33 -19.80 -10.04
CA THR A 132 -15.77 -19.49 -9.97
C THR A 132 -16.15 -18.54 -8.83
N GLU A 133 -15.35 -18.54 -7.77
CA GLU A 133 -15.56 -17.73 -6.57
C GLU A 133 -14.79 -16.41 -6.61
N LEU A 134 -14.08 -16.12 -7.72
CA LEU A 134 -13.32 -14.88 -7.86
C LEU A 134 -14.20 -13.65 -7.64
N ARG A 135 -13.62 -12.60 -7.05
CA ARG A 135 -14.28 -11.31 -6.84
C ARG A 135 -13.61 -10.26 -7.70
N VAL A 136 -14.41 -9.44 -8.37
CA VAL A 136 -13.90 -8.34 -9.21
C VAL A 136 -14.34 -7.01 -8.59
N GLU A 137 -13.38 -6.15 -8.33
CA GLU A 137 -13.59 -4.80 -7.81
C GLU A 137 -13.12 -3.78 -8.86
N GLU A 138 -14.06 -3.02 -9.45
CA GLU A 138 -13.71 -1.93 -10.38
C GLU A 138 -13.18 -0.71 -9.62
N LEU A 139 -11.97 -0.28 -9.96
CA LEU A 139 -11.35 0.90 -9.38
C LEU A 139 -11.83 2.16 -10.09
N LYS A 140 -12.30 3.13 -9.31
CA LYS A 140 -12.72 4.46 -9.80
C LYS A 140 -11.51 5.36 -10.04
N GLU A 141 -10.60 4.96 -10.92
CA GLU A 141 -9.44 5.76 -11.32
C GLU A 141 -9.80 6.58 -12.58
N LYS A 142 -9.47 7.88 -12.60
CA LYS A 142 -9.62 8.72 -13.80
C LYS A 142 -8.48 8.40 -14.76
N HIS A 143 -8.70 7.44 -15.65
CA HIS A 143 -7.75 7.14 -16.72
C HIS A 143 -7.93 8.11 -17.90
N PRO A 144 -6.86 8.64 -18.52
CA PRO A 144 -6.95 9.61 -19.61
C PRO A 144 -7.62 9.07 -20.89
N LYS A 145 -7.83 7.76 -20.99
CA LYS A 145 -8.44 7.09 -22.15
C LYS A 145 -9.86 6.53 -21.90
N ASN A 146 -10.54 6.93 -20.80
CA ASN A 146 -11.80 6.33 -20.34
C ASN A 146 -11.76 4.81 -20.09
N LEU A 147 -10.57 4.21 -20.05
CA LEU A 147 -10.37 2.80 -19.71
C LEU A 147 -10.47 2.62 -18.19
N LYS A 148 -10.98 1.46 -17.77
CA LYS A 148 -11.15 1.12 -16.36
C LYS A 148 -9.93 0.37 -15.83
N SER A 149 -9.75 0.42 -14.52
CA SER A 149 -8.85 -0.46 -13.77
C SER A 149 -9.70 -1.37 -12.89
N ALA A 150 -9.26 -2.59 -12.63
CA ALA A 150 -9.96 -3.51 -11.74
C ALA A 150 -8.98 -4.36 -10.91
N ILE A 151 -9.41 -4.81 -9.75
CA ILE A 151 -8.71 -5.80 -8.93
C ILE A 151 -9.51 -7.09 -8.96
N VAL A 152 -8.83 -8.20 -9.25
CA VAL A 152 -9.40 -9.54 -9.22
C VAL A 152 -8.81 -10.27 -8.03
N ARG A 153 -9.67 -10.71 -7.11
CA ARG A 153 -9.30 -11.52 -5.93
C ARG A 153 -9.68 -12.97 -6.16
N PHE A 154 -8.77 -13.88 -5.86
CA PHE A 154 -8.96 -15.32 -5.98
C PHE A 154 -9.26 -15.94 -4.61
N SER A 155 -9.97 -17.06 -4.61
CA SER A 155 -10.34 -17.82 -3.40
C SER A 155 -9.18 -18.62 -2.80
N SER A 156 -8.15 -18.94 -3.60
CA SER A 156 -6.99 -19.71 -3.14
C SER A 156 -5.71 -19.36 -3.92
N GLU A 157 -4.57 -19.70 -3.33
CA GLU A 157 -3.25 -19.52 -3.95
C GLU A 157 -3.10 -20.32 -5.25
N GLU A 158 -3.58 -21.57 -5.26
CA GLU A 158 -3.52 -22.45 -6.43
C GLU A 158 -4.24 -21.81 -7.62
N ARG A 159 -5.46 -21.30 -7.41
CA ARG A 159 -6.24 -20.59 -8.43
C ARG A 159 -5.57 -19.32 -8.90
N TYR A 160 -4.93 -18.59 -7.99
CA TYR A 160 -4.16 -17.40 -8.34
C TYR A 160 -2.96 -17.73 -9.23
N GLN A 161 -2.20 -18.78 -8.91
CA GLN A 161 -1.04 -19.19 -9.72
C GLN A 161 -1.47 -19.69 -11.10
N GLU A 162 -2.55 -20.49 -11.18
CA GLU A 162 -3.17 -20.91 -12.45
C GLU A 162 -3.57 -19.69 -13.29
N ALA A 163 -4.32 -18.76 -12.69
CA ALA A 163 -4.78 -17.56 -13.36
C ALA A 163 -3.61 -16.67 -13.82
N ARG A 164 -2.57 -16.52 -12.99
CA ARG A 164 -1.39 -15.73 -13.33
C ARG A 164 -0.64 -16.33 -14.52
N ALA A 165 -0.48 -17.65 -14.54
CA ALA A 165 0.15 -18.36 -15.66
C ALA A 165 -0.67 -18.23 -16.95
N GLN A 166 -2.00 -18.34 -16.86
CA GLN A 166 -2.89 -18.29 -18.02
C GLN A 166 -3.10 -16.86 -18.56
N LEU A 167 -3.14 -15.86 -17.67
CA LEU A 167 -3.37 -14.47 -18.08
C LEU A 167 -2.13 -13.89 -18.78
N GLY A 168 -0.91 -14.30 -18.44
CA GLY A 168 0.29 -14.09 -19.26
C GLY A 168 0.56 -12.65 -19.74
N GLY A 169 0.02 -11.63 -19.07
CA GLY A 169 0.10 -10.21 -19.47
C GLY A 169 -1.24 -9.56 -19.86
N GLY A 170 -2.32 -10.32 -19.99
CA GLY A 170 -3.68 -9.84 -20.23
C GLY A 170 -4.34 -10.47 -21.45
N MET A 171 -5.54 -10.00 -21.79
CA MET A 171 -6.28 -10.41 -22.97
C MET A 171 -6.31 -9.27 -23.98
N ARG A 172 -5.68 -9.46 -25.14
CA ARG A 172 -5.56 -8.44 -26.18
C ARG A 172 -6.93 -7.84 -26.51
N GLY A 173 -7.01 -6.51 -26.44
CA GLY A 173 -8.23 -5.75 -26.73
C GLY A 173 -9.22 -5.66 -25.58
N LYS A 174 -9.08 -6.43 -24.50
CA LYS A 174 -10.00 -6.38 -23.34
C LYS A 174 -9.37 -5.81 -22.07
N PHE A 175 -8.18 -6.27 -21.70
CA PHE A 175 -7.47 -5.81 -20.50
C PHE A 175 -6.00 -6.22 -20.52
N VAL A 176 -5.18 -5.53 -19.73
CA VAL A 176 -3.76 -5.81 -19.51
C VAL A 176 -3.55 -6.15 -18.03
N VAL A 177 -2.72 -7.13 -17.72
CA VAL A 177 -2.32 -7.41 -16.33
C VAL A 177 -1.19 -6.45 -15.95
N ASP A 178 -1.31 -5.75 -14.82
CA ASP A 178 -0.24 -4.89 -14.31
C ASP A 178 0.93 -5.77 -13.81
N PRO A 179 2.10 -5.75 -14.48
CA PRO A 179 3.24 -6.57 -14.06
C PRO A 179 3.93 -6.02 -12.80
N TYR A 180 3.62 -4.78 -12.40
CA TYR A 180 4.18 -4.10 -11.23
C TYR A 180 3.22 -4.07 -10.05
N ALA A 181 1.96 -4.49 -10.24
CA ALA A 181 1.03 -4.75 -9.15
C ALA A 181 1.47 -6.03 -8.42
N SER A 182 2.51 -5.91 -7.62
CA SER A 182 2.96 -6.98 -6.75
C SER A 182 1.82 -7.32 -5.79
N SER A 183 1.42 -8.59 -5.72
CA SER A 183 0.56 -9.19 -4.67
C SER A 183 1.21 -9.17 -3.28
N THR A 184 2.11 -8.21 -3.05
CA THR A 184 3.08 -8.18 -1.98
C THR A 184 3.10 -6.77 -1.38
N LYS A 185 1.94 -6.30 -0.93
CA LYS A 185 1.90 -5.56 0.32
C LYS A 185 1.82 -6.57 1.46
N VAL A 186 2.84 -7.42 1.57
CA VAL A 186 3.01 -8.24 2.77
C VAL A 186 3.48 -7.26 3.83
N VAL A 187 2.56 -6.87 4.70
CA VAL A 187 2.92 -6.34 6.02
C VAL A 187 3.65 -7.47 6.73
N ARG A 188 4.98 -7.47 6.68
CA ARG A 188 5.77 -8.36 7.54
C ARG A 188 5.95 -7.65 8.87
N VAL A 189 5.36 -8.24 9.92
CA VAL A 189 5.62 -7.89 11.31
C VAL A 189 7.04 -8.33 11.69
#